data_AF-A0A822ARA7-F1
#
_entry.id   AF-A0A822ARA7-F1
#
_cell.length_a   1.000
_cell.length_b   1.000
_cell.length_c   1.000
_cell.angle_alpha   90.00
_cell.angle_beta   90.00
_cell.angle_gamma   90.00
#
_symmetry.space_group_name_H-M   'P 1'
#
loop_
_entity.id
_entity.type
_entity.pdbx_description
1 polymer ?
#
loop_
_entity_poly.entity_id
_entity_poly.type
_entity_poly.pdbx_seq_one_letter_code
_entity_poly.pdbx_strand_id
1 'polypeptide(L)'
;MIKQIESEQEYNQHKQNHAQEPAHLLFVTGLLAHEQCLSVLNIVLNRTNDSEIIVNSKERLIFHVGFRHFSTSPIYSQHSN
;
A
#
# COMPACT_ATOMS: atom_id res chain seq x y z
N MET A 1 -38.59 27.74 -12.22
CA MET A 1 -38.67 26.39 -12.79
C MET A 1 -37.32 25.91 -13.32
N ILE A 2 -36.75 26.50 -14.38
CA ILE A 2 -35.44 26.07 -14.94
C ILE A 2 -34.29 26.12 -13.92
N LYS A 3 -34.19 27.21 -13.14
CA LYS A 3 -33.16 27.33 -12.07
C LYS A 3 -33.26 26.28 -10.95
N GLN A 4 -34.48 25.78 -10.68
CA GLN A 4 -34.69 24.75 -9.65
C GLN A 4 -34.22 23.39 -10.17
N ILE A 5 -34.48 23.11 -11.45
CA ILE A 5 -34.01 21.91 -12.12
C ILE A 5 -32.47 21.90 -12.13
N GLU A 6 -31.82 23.00 -12.49
CA GLU A 6 -30.35 23.11 -12.47
C GLU A 6 -29.75 22.82 -11.09
N SER A 7 -30.33 23.38 -10.02
CA SER A 7 -29.88 23.12 -8.64
C SER A 7 -30.09 21.66 -8.20
N GLU A 8 -31.16 21.00 -8.67
CA GLU A 8 -31.40 19.58 -8.41
C GLU A 8 -30.45 18.69 -9.22
N GLN A 9 -30.11 19.08 -10.45
CA GLN A 9 -29.10 18.38 -11.26
C GLN A 9 -27.72 18.48 -10.59
N GLU A 10 -27.31 19.66 -10.12
CA GLU A 10 -26.04 19.85 -9.40
C GLU A 10 -26.00 19.04 -8.09
N TYR A 11 -27.08 19.02 -7.32
CA TYR A 11 -27.19 18.21 -6.10
C TYR A 11 -27.08 16.70 -6.40
N ASN A 12 -27.76 16.23 -7.45
CA ASN A 12 -27.70 14.84 -7.87
C ASN A 12 -26.31 14.47 -8.43
N GLN A 13 -25.64 15.40 -9.13
CA GLN A 13 -24.26 15.25 -9.60
C GLN A 13 -23.30 15.07 -8.41
N HIS A 14 -23.42 15.90 -7.37
CA HIS A 14 -22.59 15.80 -6.17
C HIS A 14 -22.81 14.49 -5.41
N LYS A 15 -24.06 14.01 -5.36
CA LYS A 15 -24.42 12.74 -4.70
C LYS A 15 -23.93 11.51 -5.48
N GLN A 16 -23.92 11.58 -6.81
CA GLN A 16 -23.37 10.52 -7.67
C GLN A 16 -21.84 10.40 -7.55
N ASN A 17 -21.12 11.51 -7.38
CA ASN A 17 -19.66 11.50 -7.21
C ASN A 17 -19.22 10.77 -5.92
N HIS A 18 -19.99 10.86 -4.83
CA HIS A 18 -19.70 10.14 -3.58
C HIS A 18 -20.01 8.64 -3.65
N ALA A 19 -20.83 8.19 -4.60
CA ALA A 19 -21.21 6.79 -4.73
C ALA A 19 -20.17 5.92 -5.47
N GLN A 20 -19.09 6.53 -5.97
CA GLN A 20 -18.03 5.86 -6.72
C GLN A 20 -16.66 5.90 -6.03
N GLU A 21 -16.58 6.27 -4.75
CA GLU A 21 -15.36 6.03 -3.99
C GLU A 21 -15.20 4.52 -3.80
N PRO A 22 -14.13 3.91 -4.32
CA PRO A 22 -13.93 2.48 -4.16
C PRO A 22 -13.90 2.16 -2.66
N ALA A 23 -14.77 1.25 -2.22
CA ALA A 23 -14.84 0.84 -0.83
C ALA A 23 -13.47 0.29 -0.41
N HIS A 24 -12.72 1.07 0.36
CA HIS A 24 -11.39 0.68 0.80
C HIS A 24 -11.54 -0.41 1.89
N LEU A 25 -11.06 -1.61 1.60
CA LEU A 25 -11.13 -2.73 2.54
C LEU A 25 -10.23 -2.47 3.74
N LEU A 26 -10.79 -2.59 4.95
CA LEU A 26 -10.07 -2.47 6.22
C LEU A 26 -9.81 -3.86 6.79
N PHE A 27 -8.54 -4.15 7.08
CA PHE A 27 -8.11 -5.39 7.73
C PHE A 27 -7.50 -5.06 9.10
N VAL A 28 -7.86 -5.84 10.11
CA VAL A 28 -7.34 -5.72 11.48
C VAL A 28 -6.79 -7.07 11.91
N THR A 29 -5.57 -7.06 12.44
CA THR A 29 -4.89 -8.26 12.96
C THR A 29 -4.27 -7.95 14.32
N GLY A 30 -4.22 -8.96 15.20
CA GLY A 30 -3.54 -8.86 16.49
C GLY A 30 -2.03 -9.07 16.33
N LEU A 31 -1.24 -8.31 17.08
CA LEU A 31 0.22 -8.51 17.14
C LEU A 31 0.56 -9.59 18.15
N LEU A 32 1.51 -10.47 17.81
CA LEU A 32 2.12 -11.36 18.80
C LEU A 32 3.03 -10.57 19.74
N ALA A 33 3.38 -11.16 20.88
CA ALA A 33 4.32 -10.56 21.81
C ALA A 33 5.63 -10.20 21.09
N HIS A 34 6.09 -8.96 21.29
CA HIS A 34 7.32 -8.38 20.71
C HIS A 34 7.29 -8.06 19.21
N GLU A 35 6.16 -8.21 18.52
CA GLU A 35 6.06 -7.79 17.10
C GLU A 35 5.93 -6.28 16.90
N GLN A 36 5.56 -5.53 17.95
CA GLN A 36 5.53 -4.06 17.92
C GLN A 36 6.91 -3.40 18.01
N CYS A 37 7.96 -4.18 18.26
CA CYS A 37 9.31 -3.66 18.44
C CYS A 37 10.03 -3.45 17.11
N LEU A 38 10.93 -2.47 17.07
CA LEU A 38 11.87 -2.29 15.97
C LEU A 38 13.01 -3.29 16.08
N SER A 39 13.36 -3.93 14.98
CA SER A 39 14.46 -4.88 14.86
C SER A 39 15.08 -4.82 13.47
N VAL A 40 16.25 -5.45 13.30
CA VAL A 40 16.84 -5.66 11.97
C VAL A 40 16.23 -6.93 11.39
N LEU A 41 15.44 -6.79 10.33
CA LEU A 41 14.85 -7.91 9.62
C LEU A 41 15.81 -8.40 8.52
N ASN A 42 16.07 -9.71 8.50
CA ASN A 42 16.77 -10.38 7.41
C ASN A 42 15.76 -11.16 6.58
N ILE A 43 15.70 -10.88 5.28
CA ILE A 43 14.74 -11.48 4.36
C ILE A 43 15.53 -12.01 3.15
N VAL A 44 15.39 -13.30 2.86
CA VAL A 44 15.92 -13.89 1.63
C VAL A 44 14.94 -13.57 0.51
N LEU A 45 15.42 -12.90 -0.52
CA LEU A 45 14.62 -12.44 -1.66
C LEU A 45 15.07 -13.13 -2.94
N ASN A 46 14.13 -13.37 -3.85
CA ASN A 46 14.42 -13.74 -5.23
C ASN A 46 13.76 -12.72 -6.17
N ARG A 47 14.44 -12.36 -7.26
CA ARG A 47 13.92 -11.40 -8.24
C ARG A 47 12.87 -12.08 -9.11
N THR A 48 11.73 -11.42 -9.31
CA THR A 48 10.71 -11.86 -10.27
C THR A 48 11.22 -11.68 -11.69
N ASN A 49 10.97 -12.66 -12.56
CA ASN A 49 11.42 -12.63 -13.96
C ASN A 49 10.67 -11.60 -14.83
N ASP A 50 9.50 -11.15 -14.38
CA ASP A 50 8.61 -10.24 -15.12
C ASP A 50 9.02 -8.76 -15.02
N SER A 51 10.06 -8.44 -14.23
CA SER A 51 10.53 -7.07 -14.05
C SER A 51 11.95 -6.92 -14.57
N GLU A 52 12.14 -5.99 -15.50
CA GLU A 52 13.45 -5.60 -16.00
C GLU A 52 14.12 -4.52 -15.13
N ILE A 53 13.39 -3.93 -14.18
CA ILE A 53 13.88 -2.87 -13.31
C ILE A 53 15.03 -3.39 -12.45
N ILE A 54 16.17 -2.72 -12.54
CA ILE A 54 17.33 -2.96 -11.68
C ILE A 54 17.11 -2.18 -10.39
N VAL A 55 17.16 -2.88 -9.25
CA VAL A 55 17.01 -2.27 -7.94
C VAL A 55 18.37 -2.16 -7.29
N ASN A 56 18.79 -0.93 -6.97
CA ASN A 56 20.09 -0.69 -6.37
C ASN A 56 20.03 -0.85 -4.84
N SER A 57 21.18 -1.14 -4.23
CA SER A 57 21.29 -1.18 -2.76
C SER A 57 20.98 0.19 -2.16
N LYS A 58 20.33 0.21 -1.00
CA LYS A 58 19.87 1.42 -0.28
C LYS A 58 18.81 2.28 -1.01
N GLU A 59 18.30 1.82 -2.15
CA GLU A 59 17.15 2.44 -2.79
C GLU A 59 15.89 2.28 -1.93
N ARG A 60 14.99 3.26 -1.93
CA ARG A 60 13.76 3.20 -1.13
C ARG A 60 12.76 2.26 -1.78
N LEU A 61 12.37 1.22 -1.05
CA LEU A 61 11.41 0.21 -1.49
C LEU A 61 10.25 0.08 -0.54
N ILE A 62 9.15 -0.38 -1.09
CA ILE A 62 7.94 -0.73 -0.36
C ILE A 62 7.96 -2.22 -0.07
N PHE A 63 7.85 -2.59 1.19
CA PHE A 63 7.81 -3.97 1.66
C PHE A 63 6.40 -4.35 2.10
N HIS A 64 5.94 -5.50 1.64
CA HIS A 64 4.81 -6.24 2.19
C HIS A 64 5.36 -7.46 2.95
N VAL A 65 5.32 -7.41 4.28
CA VAL A 65 5.79 -8.50 5.15
C VAL A 65 4.66 -8.89 6.09
N GLY A 66 4.02 -10.04 5.82
CA GLY A 66 2.78 -10.42 6.50
C GLY A 66 1.71 -9.34 6.28
N PHE A 67 1.15 -8.80 7.37
CA PHE A 67 0.16 -7.72 7.33
C PHE A 67 0.76 -6.30 7.43
N ARG A 68 2.09 -6.17 7.38
CA ARG A 68 2.78 -4.87 7.49
C ARG A 68 3.20 -4.36 6.12
N HIS A 69 2.79 -3.13 5.83
CA HIS A 69 3.16 -2.38 4.63
C HIS A 69 4.00 -1.17 5.03
N PHE A 70 5.27 -1.14 4.64
CA PHE A 70 6.19 -0.06 5.05
C PHE A 70 7.24 0.24 3.98
N SER A 71 7.83 1.43 4.05
CA SER A 71 8.88 1.86 3.13
C SER A 71 10.24 1.93 3.84
N THR A 72 11.28 1.33 3.28
CA THR A 72 12.65 1.38 3.82
C THR A 72 13.71 1.25 2.71
N SER A 73 14.98 1.48 3.06
CA SER A 73 16.14 1.34 2.19
C SER A 73 16.95 0.10 2.60
N PRO A 74 16.75 -1.07 1.97
CA PRO A 74 17.40 -2.31 2.39
C PRO A 74 18.89 -2.34 1.97
N ILE A 75 19.63 -3.24 2.61
CA ILE A 75 20.99 -3.61 2.23
C ILE A 75 20.94 -5.04 1.70
N TYR A 76 21.39 -5.24 0.46
CA TYR A 76 21.50 -6.57 -0.13
C TYR A 76 22.80 -7.26 0.28
N SER A 77 22.70 -8.55 0.59
CA SER A 77 23.82 -9.43 0.90
C SER A 77 23.65 -10.78 0.21
N GLN A 78 24.76 -11.49 0.01
CA GLN A 78 24.72 -12.85 -0.51
C GLN A 78 24.19 -13.80 0.58
N HIS A 79 23.30 -14.72 0.19
CA HIS A 79 22.91 -15.82 1.06
C HIS A 79 23.98 -16.93 1.01
N SER A 80 24.77 -17.02 2.07
CA SER A 80 25.77 -18.08 2.29
C SER A 80 25.35 -18.98 3.45
N ASN A 81 25.55 -20.30 3.32
CA ASN A 81 25.47 -21.27 4.41
C ASN A 81 26.84 -21.52 5.02
#